data_AF-A0A6L3X9Y0-F1
#
_entry.id   AF-A0A6L3X9Y0-F1
#
_cell.length_a   1.000
_cell.length_b   1.000
_cell.length_c   1.000
_cell.angle_alpha   90.00
_cell.angle_beta   90.00
_cell.angle_gamma   90.00
#
_symmetry.space_group_name_H-M   'P 1'
#
loop_
_entity.id
_entity.type
_entity.pdbx_description
1 polymer ?
#
loop_
_entity_poly.entity_id
_entity_poly.type
_entity_poly.pdbx_seq_one_letter_code
_entity_poly.pdbx_strand_id
1 'polypeptide(L)'
;MTTSKLEVLTPANCQIIFIDHQPQMAFGVQSIDRQVLKNNTVALAKAAKVFNIPTIITTVETESFSGNTYPELLDVFPGQDILERTSMNSWDDQKVRDALKTNGKKKVVVAGLWTEVCNNSFALCAMLEGDYEIYMVADASGGTSKEAHDFAMQRMI
;
A
#
# COMPACT_ATOMS: atom_id res chain seq x y z
N MET A 1 -15.38 6.82 -23.39
CA MET A 1 -15.05 6.34 -22.04
C MET A 1 -14.25 5.07 -22.21
N THR A 2 -12.92 5.15 -22.15
CA THR A 2 -12.09 3.94 -22.08
C THR A 2 -12.31 3.35 -20.69
N THR A 3 -12.76 2.10 -20.65
CA THR A 3 -12.91 1.31 -19.43
C THR A 3 -11.51 1.03 -18.87
N SER A 4 -10.92 1.99 -18.16
CA SER A 4 -9.49 1.97 -17.80
C SER A 4 -9.10 0.79 -16.91
N LYS A 5 -10.06 0.18 -16.19
CA LYS A 5 -9.89 -1.11 -15.50
C LYS A 5 -9.59 -2.32 -16.42
N LEU A 6 -9.79 -2.20 -17.74
CA LEU A 6 -9.43 -3.23 -18.73
C LEU A 6 -8.00 -3.07 -19.27
N GLU A 7 -7.37 -1.92 -19.02
CA GLU A 7 -6.01 -1.68 -19.47
C GLU A 7 -4.99 -2.33 -18.52
N VAL A 8 -4.14 -3.18 -19.07
CA VAL A 8 -3.11 -3.90 -18.32
C VAL A 8 -2.12 -2.93 -17.65
N LEU A 9 -1.70 -3.27 -16.43
CA LEU A 9 -0.62 -2.57 -15.73
C LEU A 9 0.70 -2.75 -16.49
N THR A 10 1.41 -1.66 -16.70
CA THR A 10 2.75 -1.64 -17.27
C THR A 10 3.66 -0.80 -16.37
N PRO A 11 4.97 -1.04 -16.39
CA PRO A 11 5.90 -0.22 -15.62
C PRO A 11 5.84 1.27 -15.94
N ALA A 12 5.36 1.63 -17.13
CA ALA A 12 5.24 3.00 -17.59
C ALA A 12 3.93 3.69 -17.15
N ASN A 13 2.89 2.96 -16.72
CA ASN A 13 1.57 3.54 -16.42
C ASN A 13 1.17 3.43 -14.94
N CYS A 14 1.92 2.71 -14.12
CA CYS A 14 1.61 2.53 -12.71
C CYS A 14 2.70 3.02 -11.77
N GLN A 15 2.28 3.25 -10.53
CA GLN A 15 3.12 3.45 -9.36
C GLN A 15 2.66 2.51 -8.25
N ILE A 16 3.47 2.31 -7.23
CA ILE A 16 3.14 1.43 -6.11
C ILE A 16 3.32 2.14 -4.77
N ILE A 17 2.45 1.84 -3.82
CA ILE A 17 2.54 2.29 -2.43
C ILE A 17 2.42 1.11 -1.47
N PHE A 18 3.37 1.02 -0.54
CA PHE A 18 3.34 0.11 0.60
C PHE A 18 2.90 0.87 1.83
N ILE A 19 1.78 0.46 2.42
CA ILE A 19 1.14 1.15 3.54
C ILE A 19 1.34 0.32 4.81
N ASP A 20 2.19 0.82 5.70
CA ASP A 20 2.27 0.44 7.11
C ASP A 20 2.56 -1.05 7.35
N HIS A 21 3.46 -1.64 6.54
CA HIS A 21 4.04 -2.96 6.78
C HIS A 21 5.03 -2.92 7.97
N GLN A 22 4.45 -2.70 9.15
CA GLN A 22 5.12 -2.54 10.43
C GLN A 22 4.76 -3.73 11.36
N PRO A 23 5.65 -4.16 12.27
CA PRO A 23 5.50 -5.39 13.04
C PRO A 23 4.25 -5.42 13.93
N GLN A 24 3.91 -4.32 14.60
CA GLN A 24 2.73 -4.30 15.48
C GLN A 24 1.43 -4.26 14.68
N MET A 25 1.42 -3.61 13.52
CA MET A 25 0.31 -3.70 12.55
C MET A 25 0.14 -5.15 12.08
N ALA A 26 1.23 -5.81 11.70
CA ALA A 26 1.23 -7.20 11.26
C ALA A 26 0.75 -8.18 12.33
N PHE A 27 1.04 -7.90 13.60
CA PHE A 27 0.58 -8.72 14.72
C PHE A 27 -0.95 -8.81 14.79
N GLY A 28 -1.67 -7.74 14.43
CA GLY A 28 -3.14 -7.74 14.37
C GLY A 28 -3.73 -8.53 13.21
N VAL A 29 -2.93 -8.91 12.20
CA VAL A 29 -3.42 -9.61 11.01
C VAL A 29 -3.82 -11.04 11.33
N GLN A 30 -5.03 -11.41 10.90
CA GLN A 30 -5.60 -12.77 10.97
C GLN A 30 -6.17 -13.27 9.63
N SER A 31 -6.21 -12.42 8.59
CA SER A 31 -6.75 -12.81 7.28
C SER A 31 -5.80 -13.68 6.44
N ILE A 32 -4.52 -13.70 6.79
CA ILE A 32 -3.45 -14.42 6.09
C ILE A 32 -2.33 -14.77 7.09
N ASP A 33 -1.58 -15.84 6.82
CA ASP A 33 -0.36 -16.13 7.58
C ASP A 33 0.65 -14.97 7.45
N ARG A 34 1.22 -14.55 8.58
CA ARG A 34 2.06 -13.33 8.66
C ARG A 34 3.41 -13.52 7.97
N GLN A 35 3.94 -14.74 7.93
CA GLN A 35 5.19 -15.02 7.20
C GLN A 35 4.93 -14.99 5.70
N VAL A 36 3.81 -15.55 5.24
CA VAL A 36 3.36 -15.45 3.84
C VAL A 36 3.16 -13.99 3.45
N LEU A 37 2.45 -13.20 4.27
CA LEU A 37 2.26 -11.77 4.06
C LEU A 37 3.59 -11.04 3.85
N LYS A 38 4.55 -11.21 4.77
CA LYS A 38 5.88 -10.58 4.65
C LYS A 38 6.60 -11.02 3.36
N ASN A 39 6.59 -12.32 3.05
CA ASN A 39 7.22 -12.84 1.85
C ASN A 39 6.60 -12.25 0.57
N ASN A 40 5.28 -12.15 0.51
CA ASN A 40 4.55 -11.58 -0.63
C ASN A 40 4.82 -10.08 -0.78
N THR A 41 4.82 -9.32 0.33
CA THR A 41 5.20 -7.89 0.32
C THR A 41 6.61 -7.69 -0.25
N VAL A 42 7.59 -8.49 0.21
CA VAL A 42 8.97 -8.39 -0.27
C VAL A 42 9.08 -8.83 -1.74
N ALA A 43 8.34 -9.84 -2.17
CA ALA A 43 8.29 -10.26 -3.57
C ALA A 43 7.71 -9.16 -4.47
N LEU A 44 6.62 -8.52 -4.04
CA LEU A 44 6.01 -7.39 -4.74
C LEU A 44 6.98 -6.20 -4.83
N ALA A 45 7.68 -5.87 -3.74
CA ALA A 45 8.71 -4.84 -3.72
C ALA A 45 9.85 -5.12 -4.69
N LYS A 46 10.36 -6.36 -4.73
CA LYS A 46 11.39 -6.78 -5.68
C LYS A 46 10.91 -6.66 -7.12
N ALA A 47 9.66 -7.02 -7.41
CA ALA A 47 9.07 -6.82 -8.74
C ALA A 47 9.04 -5.33 -9.11
N ALA A 48 8.56 -4.47 -8.21
CA ALA A 48 8.54 -3.02 -8.43
C ALA A 48 9.95 -2.46 -8.74
N LYS A 49 10.97 -2.91 -7.99
CA LYS A 49 12.37 -2.54 -8.25
C LYS A 49 12.86 -3.01 -9.62
N VAL A 50 12.62 -4.27 -9.98
CA VAL A 50 13.06 -4.85 -11.28
C VAL A 50 12.44 -4.09 -12.46
N PHE A 51 11.19 -3.67 -12.33
CA PHE A 51 10.49 -2.93 -13.36
C PHE A 51 10.69 -1.41 -13.29
N ASN A 52 11.46 -0.89 -12.32
CA ASN A 52 11.64 0.54 -12.07
C ASN A 52 10.30 1.28 -11.86
N ILE A 53 9.35 0.66 -11.15
CA ILE A 53 8.07 1.27 -10.81
C ILE A 53 8.30 2.28 -9.68
N PRO A 54 7.84 3.54 -9.81
CA PRO A 54 7.89 4.52 -8.73
C PRO A 54 7.23 3.96 -7.48
N THR A 55 7.98 3.89 -6.38
CA THR A 55 7.57 3.22 -5.15
C THR A 55 7.51 4.21 -4.01
N ILE A 56 6.43 4.17 -3.23
CA ILE A 56 6.23 4.95 -2.01
C ILE A 56 6.11 3.96 -0.84
N ILE A 57 6.71 4.28 0.30
CA ILE A 57 6.58 3.53 1.55
C ILE A 57 6.07 4.48 2.62
N THR A 58 4.98 4.12 3.29
CA THR A 58 4.43 4.88 4.41
C THR A 58 4.50 4.07 5.70
N THR A 59 4.59 4.78 6.81
CA THR A 59 4.55 4.22 8.17
C THR A 59 3.68 5.08 9.05
N VAL A 60 2.95 4.47 9.97
CA VAL A 60 2.09 5.18 10.92
C VAL A 60 2.61 4.96 12.34
N GLU A 61 2.76 6.02 13.12
CA GLU A 61 3.04 5.95 14.56
C GLU A 61 4.27 5.06 14.90
N THR A 62 5.37 5.24 14.16
CA THR A 62 6.57 4.38 14.22
C THR A 62 7.20 4.33 15.61
N GLU A 63 7.34 5.48 16.27
CA GLU A 63 8.01 5.58 17.58
C GLU A 63 7.10 5.25 18.77
N SER A 64 5.77 5.24 18.58
CA SER A 64 4.79 5.11 19.65
C SER A 64 4.14 3.73 19.71
N PHE A 65 3.67 3.21 18.56
CA PHE A 65 2.84 2.01 18.50
C PHE A 65 3.35 0.98 17.49
N SER A 66 3.49 1.38 16.23
CA SER A 66 3.57 0.42 15.12
C SER A 66 4.95 -0.22 14.95
N GLY A 67 6.00 0.46 15.39
CA GLY A 67 7.39 0.06 15.16
C GLY A 67 7.89 0.39 13.76
N ASN A 68 9.19 0.19 13.49
CA ASN A 68 9.76 0.45 12.17
C ASN A 68 9.24 -0.55 11.11
N THR A 69 9.11 -0.11 9.86
CA THR A 69 8.78 -0.99 8.72
C THR A 69 9.75 -2.17 8.63
N TYR A 70 9.27 -3.28 8.05
CA TYR A 70 10.09 -4.48 7.81
C TYR A 70 11.47 -4.15 7.19
N PRO A 71 12.58 -4.57 7.83
CA PRO A 71 13.90 -4.33 7.27
C PRO A 71 14.05 -5.00 5.89
N GLU A 72 13.41 -6.14 5.66
CA GLU A 72 13.46 -6.84 4.37
C GLU A 72 12.79 -6.04 3.23
N LEU A 73 11.84 -5.15 3.54
CA LEU A 73 11.26 -4.23 2.57
C LEU A 73 12.23 -3.07 2.27
N LEU A 74 12.88 -2.52 3.30
CA LEU A 74 13.86 -1.44 3.17
C LEU A 74 15.13 -1.88 2.44
N ASP A 75 15.56 -3.13 2.61
CA ASP A 75 16.70 -3.70 1.89
C ASP A 75 16.48 -3.74 0.37
N VAL A 76 15.22 -3.78 -0.09
CA VAL A 76 14.88 -3.64 -1.50
C VAL A 76 15.15 -2.22 -1.98
N PHE A 77 14.90 -1.20 -1.15
CA PHE A 77 15.00 0.22 -1.49
C PHE A 77 15.93 0.97 -0.53
N PRO A 78 17.25 0.68 -0.55
CA PRO A 78 18.18 1.24 0.42
C PRO A 78 18.24 2.77 0.32
N GLY A 79 18.03 3.46 1.44
CA GLY A 79 18.06 4.93 1.53
C GLY A 79 16.83 5.63 0.97
N GLN A 80 15.78 4.89 0.60
CA GLN A 80 14.52 5.50 0.18
C GLN A 80 13.80 6.17 1.36
N ASP A 81 13.25 7.35 1.12
CA ASP A 81 12.44 8.07 2.11
C ASP A 81 11.20 7.27 2.51
N ILE A 82 10.92 7.28 3.81
CA ILE A 82 9.71 6.70 4.40
C ILE A 82 8.81 7.85 4.82
N LEU A 83 7.55 7.82 4.37
CA LEU A 83 6.56 8.84 4.70
C LEU A 83 5.87 8.48 6.02
N GLU A 84 6.46 8.94 7.12
CA GLU A 84 5.88 8.82 8.46
C GLU A 84 4.66 9.73 8.63
N ARG A 85 3.61 9.18 9.25
CA ARG A 85 2.30 9.81 9.45
C ARG A 85 1.70 9.39 10.81
N THR A 86 0.69 10.14 11.26
CA THR A 86 -0.06 9.87 12.51
C THR A 86 -1.52 9.45 12.27
N SER A 87 -2.13 9.90 11.17
CA SER A 87 -3.46 9.43 10.76
C SER A 87 -3.38 7.96 10.34
N MET A 88 -4.48 7.23 10.41
CA MET A 88 -4.61 5.89 9.79
C MET A 88 -4.96 5.96 8.29
N ASN A 89 -5.45 7.09 7.79
CA ASN A 89 -5.69 7.27 6.36
C ASN A 89 -4.47 7.92 5.68
N SER A 90 -3.75 7.19 4.81
CA SER A 90 -2.53 7.73 4.16
C SER A 90 -2.84 8.93 3.28
N TRP A 91 -4.08 9.08 2.84
CA TRP A 91 -4.50 10.21 2.00
C TRP A 91 -4.59 11.53 2.76
N ASP A 92 -4.73 11.51 4.09
CA ASP A 92 -4.80 12.73 4.90
C ASP A 92 -3.45 13.47 4.92
N ASP A 93 -2.34 12.77 4.67
CA ASP A 93 -1.01 13.36 4.69
C ASP A 93 -0.64 13.96 3.32
N GLN A 94 -0.37 15.26 3.31
CA GLN A 94 -0.03 15.98 2.09
C GLN A 94 1.23 15.43 1.41
N LYS A 95 2.20 14.90 2.16
CA LYS A 95 3.42 14.31 1.59
C LYS A 95 3.11 13.09 0.73
N VAL A 96 2.14 12.27 1.15
CA VAL A 96 1.70 11.09 0.38
C VAL A 96 1.04 11.54 -0.93
N ARG A 97 0.16 12.54 -0.86
CA ARG A 97 -0.51 13.10 -2.05
C ARG A 97 0.49 13.71 -3.03
N ASP A 98 1.47 14.45 -2.52
CA ASP A 98 2.50 15.10 -3.32
C ASP A 98 3.45 14.08 -3.96
N ALA A 99 3.82 13.02 -3.24
CA ALA A 99 4.62 11.91 -3.76
C ALA A 99 3.89 11.18 -4.90
N LEU A 100 2.62 10.83 -4.71
CA LEU A 100 1.79 10.20 -5.76
C LEU A 100 1.66 11.10 -7.00
N LYS A 101 1.46 12.40 -6.78
CA LYS A 101 1.32 13.39 -7.84
C LYS A 101 2.62 13.57 -8.63
N THR A 102 3.75 13.60 -7.94
CA THR A 102 5.09 13.75 -8.54
C THR A 102 5.43 12.60 -9.48
N ASN A 103 4.98 11.39 -9.16
CA ASN A 103 5.17 10.22 -10.02
C ASN A 103 4.37 10.30 -11.34
N GLY A 104 3.29 11.08 -11.38
CA GLY A 104 2.50 11.32 -12.60
C GLY A 104 1.78 10.08 -13.14
N LYS A 105 1.54 9.05 -12.32
CA LYS A 105 0.88 7.79 -12.72
C LYS A 105 -0.51 7.70 -12.10
N LYS A 106 -1.55 7.50 -12.91
CA LYS A 106 -2.92 7.40 -12.37
C LYS A 106 -3.26 6.02 -11.80
N LYS A 107 -2.55 4.97 -12.18
CA LYS A 107 -2.75 3.62 -11.63
C LYS A 107 -1.85 3.41 -10.43
N VAL A 108 -2.44 3.13 -9.29
CA VAL A 108 -1.74 2.95 -8.02
C VAL A 108 -1.95 1.51 -7.55
N VAL A 109 -0.87 0.74 -7.57
CA VAL A 109 -0.81 -0.58 -6.94
C VAL A 109 -0.65 -0.36 -5.44
N VAL A 110 -1.51 -0.98 -4.65
CA VAL A 110 -1.54 -0.76 -3.20
C VAL A 110 -1.39 -2.09 -2.49
N ALA A 111 -0.51 -2.14 -1.52
CA ALA A 111 -0.39 -3.23 -0.55
C ALA A 111 -0.23 -2.61 0.83
N GLY A 112 -0.89 -3.16 1.84
CA GLY A 112 -0.76 -2.57 3.17
C GLY A 112 -1.62 -3.16 4.26
N LEU A 113 -1.49 -2.58 5.44
CA LEU A 113 -2.12 -3.01 6.68
C LEU A 113 -2.80 -1.82 7.40
N TRP A 114 -3.99 -1.95 7.97
CA TRP A 114 -4.97 -3.04 7.74
C TRP A 114 -5.84 -2.76 6.54
N THR A 115 -6.30 -3.83 5.90
CA THR A 115 -7.07 -3.76 4.64
C THR A 115 -8.33 -2.92 4.81
N GLU A 116 -9.05 -3.11 5.91
CA GLU A 116 -10.29 -2.45 6.27
C GLU A 116 -10.13 -1.02 6.80
N VAL A 117 -8.91 -0.62 7.20
CA VAL A 117 -8.61 0.70 7.76
C VAL A 117 -7.77 1.53 6.80
N CYS A 118 -6.45 1.32 6.79
CA CYS A 118 -5.50 2.17 6.07
C CYS A 118 -5.69 2.04 4.55
N ASN A 119 -5.76 0.80 4.02
CA ASN A 119 -5.90 0.59 2.58
C ASN A 119 -7.24 1.10 2.07
N ASN A 120 -8.34 0.72 2.74
CA ASN A 120 -9.68 1.09 2.34
C ASN A 120 -9.92 2.61 2.41
N SER A 121 -9.49 3.28 3.49
CA SER A 121 -9.63 4.74 3.60
C SER A 121 -8.78 5.46 2.54
N PHE A 122 -7.52 5.04 2.38
CA PHE A 122 -6.63 5.60 1.35
C PHE A 122 -7.22 5.42 -0.05
N ALA A 123 -7.65 4.20 -0.39
CA ALA A 123 -8.15 3.86 -1.71
C ALA A 123 -9.39 4.71 -2.06
N LEU A 124 -10.36 4.80 -1.15
CA LEU A 124 -11.59 5.55 -1.39
C LEU A 124 -11.32 7.04 -1.59
N CYS A 125 -10.47 7.65 -0.76
CA CYS A 125 -10.12 9.07 -0.90
C CYS A 125 -9.25 9.32 -2.16
N ALA A 126 -8.31 8.43 -2.46
CA ALA A 126 -7.47 8.54 -3.65
C ALA A 126 -8.28 8.43 -4.95
N MET A 127 -9.29 7.56 -5.00
CA MET A 127 -10.23 7.48 -6.12
C MET A 127 -11.10 8.72 -6.21
N LEU A 128 -11.70 9.15 -5.09
CA LEU A 128 -12.67 10.24 -5.07
C LEU A 128 -12.05 11.62 -5.34
N GLU A 129 -10.92 11.92 -4.70
CA GLU A 129 -10.31 13.24 -4.71
C GLU A 129 -9.07 13.33 -5.62
N GLY A 130 -8.36 12.22 -5.78
CA GLY A 130 -7.12 12.14 -6.56
C GLY A 130 -7.33 11.73 -8.01
N ASP A 131 -8.51 11.21 -8.34
CA ASP A 131 -8.81 10.60 -9.63
C ASP A 131 -7.75 9.53 -9.98
N TYR A 132 -7.40 8.72 -8.97
CA TYR A 132 -6.51 7.56 -9.10
C TYR A 132 -7.32 6.28 -9.32
N GLU A 133 -6.73 5.33 -10.03
CA GLU A 133 -7.23 3.96 -10.13
C GLU A 133 -6.47 3.07 -9.16
N ILE A 134 -7.18 2.40 -8.27
CA ILE A 134 -6.59 1.56 -7.24
C ILE A 134 -6.57 0.10 -7.68
N TYR A 135 -5.40 -0.53 -7.55
CA TYR A 135 -5.17 -1.94 -7.80
C TYR A 135 -4.67 -2.57 -6.51
N MET A 136 -5.59 -3.12 -5.72
CA MET A 136 -5.26 -3.74 -4.43
C MET A 136 -4.60 -5.11 -4.60
N VAL A 137 -3.43 -5.30 -3.99
CA VAL A 137 -2.74 -6.59 -3.94
C VAL A 137 -3.17 -7.33 -2.67
N ALA A 138 -4.14 -8.23 -2.84
CA ALA A 138 -4.81 -8.91 -1.73
C ALA A 138 -3.85 -9.76 -0.88
N ASP A 139 -2.94 -10.48 -1.51
CA ASP A 139 -2.00 -11.41 -0.85
C ASP A 139 -0.76 -10.74 -0.24
N ALA A 140 -0.56 -9.45 -0.51
CA ALA A 140 0.40 -8.57 0.17
C ALA A 140 -0.28 -7.58 1.14
N SER A 141 -1.59 -7.75 1.36
CA SER A 141 -2.40 -6.98 2.30
C SER A 141 -2.99 -7.90 3.37
N GLY A 142 -3.32 -7.34 4.53
CA GLY A 142 -3.84 -8.11 5.66
C GLY A 142 -4.89 -7.35 6.45
N GLY A 143 -5.91 -8.04 6.93
CA GLY A 143 -6.94 -7.49 7.81
C GLY A 143 -6.99 -8.21 9.16
N THR A 144 -7.71 -7.62 10.11
CA THR A 144 -7.83 -8.14 11.49
C THR A 144 -8.68 -9.41 11.60
N SER A 145 -9.50 -9.69 10.59
CA SER A 145 -10.17 -10.98 10.36
C SER A 145 -10.28 -11.23 8.86
N LYS A 146 -10.63 -12.48 8.48
CA LYS A 146 -10.90 -12.81 7.09
C LYS A 146 -12.08 -12.00 6.54
N GLU A 147 -13.16 -11.87 7.30
CA GLU A 147 -14.36 -11.13 6.91
C GLU A 147 -14.06 -9.64 6.74
N ALA A 148 -13.33 -9.03 7.68
CA ALA A 148 -12.93 -7.63 7.58
C ALA A 148 -12.12 -7.37 6.31
N HIS A 149 -11.15 -8.24 6.01
CA HIS A 149 -10.36 -8.18 4.78
C HIS A 149 -11.22 -8.34 3.52
N ASP A 150 -12.02 -9.41 3.43
CA ASP A 150 -12.82 -9.74 2.24
C ASP A 150 -13.84 -8.64 1.92
N PHE A 151 -14.56 -8.13 2.92
CA PHE A 151 -15.57 -7.08 2.70
C PHE A 151 -14.94 -5.70 2.45
N ALA A 152 -13.76 -5.42 3.01
CA ALA A 152 -13.02 -4.23 2.65
C ALA A 152 -12.52 -4.28 1.19
N MET A 153 -11.99 -5.42 0.75
CA MET A 153 -11.59 -5.63 -0.64
C MET A 153 -12.75 -5.39 -1.61
N GLN A 154 -13.96 -5.87 -1.29
CA GLN A 154 -15.16 -5.63 -2.10
C GLN A 154 -15.52 -4.14 -2.28
N ARG A 155 -15.11 -3.26 -1.35
CA ARG A 155 -15.34 -1.81 -1.47
C ARG A 155 -14.35 -1.12 -2.40
N MET A 156 -13.22 -1.75 -2.69
CA MET A 156 -12.11 -1.17 -3.45
C MET A 156 -12.04 -1.67 -4.91
N ILE A 157 -12.81 -2.71 -5.27
CA ILE A 157 -12.84 -3.33 -6.61
C ILE A 157 -13.92 -2.76 -7.53
#